data_AF-A0A8I1WXY1-F1
#
_entry.id   AF-A0A8I1WXY1-F1
#
_cell.length_a   1.000
_cell.length_b   1.000
_cell.length_c   1.000
_cell.angle_alpha   90.00
_cell.angle_beta   90.00
_cell.angle_gamma   90.00
#
_symmetry.space_group_name_H-M   'P 1'
#
loop_
_entity.id
_entity.type
_entity.pdbx_description
1 polymer ?
#
loop_
_entity_poly.entity_id
_entity_poly.type
_entity_poly.pdbx_seq_one_letter_code
_entity_poly.pdbx_strand_id
1 'polypeptide(L)'
;MASNLNVTSFRNGDAIAEITDPTQWRHQASAGRCIIPGQKDNQAGQLYNWYAITDPRGLAPEGWRIPDEDDWCALIKYLGGLNSAGGALKQHHDNHWKSPNAGANNKSGFSALPGGMRTLYGDFMYHNTHCYFWSSTQLNDKHAQVFSLNYFDPSIHKTSCPLGTGVSIRCIKA
;
A
#
# COMPACT_ATOMS: atom_id res chain seq x y z
N MET A 1 9.69 9.28 2.20
CA MET A 1 10.41 8.07 1.77
C MET A 1 9.97 7.83 0.33
N ALA A 2 10.89 7.66 -0.61
CA ALA A 2 10.53 7.52 -2.03
C ALA A 2 10.08 6.09 -2.41
N SER A 3 10.16 5.14 -1.48
CA SER A 3 9.79 3.73 -1.66
C SER A 3 8.61 3.30 -0.76
N ASN A 4 8.01 2.15 -1.08
CA ASN A 4 7.07 1.48 -0.20
C ASN A 4 7.79 1.07 1.10
N LEU A 5 7.04 1.04 2.21
CA LEU A 5 7.58 0.56 3.48
C LEU A 5 8.05 -0.90 3.36
N ASN A 6 9.21 -1.18 3.94
CA ASN A 6 9.85 -2.49 3.91
C ASN A 6 10.58 -2.76 5.24
N VAL A 7 9.86 -2.60 6.35
CA VAL A 7 10.34 -2.90 7.70
C VAL A 7 9.87 -4.27 8.15
N THR A 8 10.67 -4.95 8.95
CA THR A 8 10.36 -6.27 9.53
C THR A 8 10.10 -6.22 11.04
N SER A 9 10.27 -5.04 11.65
CA SER A 9 10.05 -4.76 13.05
C SER A 9 9.32 -3.44 13.25
N PHE A 10 8.66 -3.30 14.41
CA PHE A 10 8.11 -2.04 14.89
C PHE A 10 9.22 -1.12 15.42
N ARG A 11 8.88 0.14 15.73
CA ARG A 11 9.83 1.13 16.27
C ARG A 11 10.52 0.68 17.55
N ASN A 12 9.83 -0.11 18.38
CA ASN A 12 10.40 -0.63 19.62
C ASN A 12 11.34 -1.83 19.41
N GLY A 13 11.54 -2.28 18.17
CA GLY A 13 12.40 -3.41 17.83
C GLY A 13 11.68 -4.76 17.75
N ASP A 14 10.43 -4.86 18.21
CA ASP A 14 9.68 -6.11 18.13
C ASP A 14 9.45 -6.53 16.68
N ALA A 15 9.62 -7.82 16.40
CA ALA A 15 9.36 -8.36 15.07
C ALA A 15 7.86 -8.27 14.71
N ILE A 16 7.59 -7.96 13.44
CA ILE A 16 6.26 -8.08 12.83
C ILE A 16 6.17 -9.49 12.23
N ALA A 17 5.14 -10.24 12.60
CA ALA A 17 4.93 -11.59 12.12
C ALA A 17 4.86 -11.63 10.59
N GLU A 18 5.78 -12.38 9.98
CA GLU A 18 5.69 -12.73 8.57
C GLU A 18 4.80 -13.96 8.42
N ILE A 19 3.65 -13.77 7.80
CA ILE A 19 2.68 -14.83 7.64
C ILE A 19 2.70 -15.23 6.18
N THR A 20 2.98 -16.48 5.88
CA THR A 20 3.01 -17.00 4.50
C THR A 20 1.84 -17.91 4.21
N ASP A 21 1.34 -18.63 5.21
CA ASP A 21 0.19 -19.51 5.09
C ASP A 21 -1.12 -18.71 4.94
N PRO A 22 -1.95 -18.99 3.91
CA PRO A 22 -3.21 -18.26 3.67
C PRO A 22 -4.25 -18.52 4.76
N THR A 23 -4.26 -19.71 5.38
CA THR A 23 -5.21 -20.05 6.45
C THR A 23 -4.87 -19.26 7.72
N GLN A 24 -3.60 -19.17 8.09
CA GLN A 24 -3.13 -18.33 9.19
C GLN A 24 -3.44 -16.86 8.93
N TRP A 25 -3.21 -16.36 7.70
CA TRP A 25 -3.55 -14.98 7.34
C TRP A 25 -5.02 -14.69 7.52
N ARG A 26 -5.90 -15.60 7.08
CA ARG A 26 -7.35 -15.46 7.17
C ARG A 26 -7.87 -15.35 8.60
N HIS A 27 -7.21 -16.03 9.54
CA HIS A 27 -7.62 -16.08 10.95
C HIS A 27 -6.81 -15.12 11.86
N GLN A 28 -5.91 -14.33 11.28
CA GLN A 28 -5.10 -13.33 11.96
C GLN A 28 -5.97 -12.19 12.53
N ALA A 29 -5.83 -11.92 13.82
CA ALA A 29 -6.38 -10.75 14.50
C ALA A 29 -5.29 -9.83 15.09
N SER A 30 -4.04 -10.01 14.66
CA SER A 30 -2.87 -9.27 15.13
C SER A 30 -2.10 -8.64 13.96
N ALA A 31 -1.06 -7.88 14.27
CA ALA A 31 -0.21 -7.29 13.25
C ALA A 31 0.55 -8.34 12.43
N GLY A 32 0.46 -8.22 11.11
CA GLY A 32 1.08 -9.16 10.18
C GLY A 32 1.59 -8.48 8.92
N ARG A 33 2.67 -9.04 8.38
CA ARG A 33 3.25 -8.68 7.09
C ARG A 33 3.39 -9.90 6.20
N CYS A 34 3.49 -9.68 4.89
CA CYS A 34 3.91 -10.71 3.95
C CYS A 34 4.69 -10.12 2.78
N ILE A 35 5.55 -10.94 2.20
CA ILE A 35 6.30 -10.62 0.98
C ILE A 35 5.39 -10.84 -0.23
N ILE A 36 5.48 -9.94 -1.22
CA ILE A 36 4.75 -10.06 -2.47
C ILE A 36 5.37 -11.20 -3.31
N PRO A 37 4.61 -12.23 -3.71
CA PRO A 37 5.14 -13.35 -4.47
C PRO A 37 5.77 -12.92 -5.79
N GLY A 38 6.88 -13.55 -6.15
CA GLY A 38 7.55 -13.34 -7.44
C GLY A 38 8.27 -12.00 -7.59
N GLN A 39 8.38 -11.19 -6.52
CA GLN A 39 9.18 -9.96 -6.57
C GLN A 39 10.65 -10.21 -6.29
N LYS A 40 11.49 -9.70 -7.18
CA LYS A 40 12.93 -9.64 -6.98
C LYS A 40 13.25 -8.52 -5.98
N ASP A 41 14.08 -8.82 -4.98
CA ASP A 41 14.63 -7.86 -4.00
C ASP A 41 13.59 -7.00 -3.26
N ASN A 42 12.32 -7.44 -3.16
CA ASN A 42 11.22 -6.70 -2.53
C ASN A 42 11.09 -5.24 -3.01
N GLN A 43 11.26 -5.00 -4.31
CA GLN A 43 11.25 -3.64 -4.87
C GLN A 43 9.94 -2.88 -4.64
N ALA A 44 8.78 -3.55 -4.63
CA ALA A 44 7.51 -2.94 -4.23
C ALA A 44 7.24 -3.00 -2.72
N GLY A 45 8.25 -3.26 -1.90
CA GLY A 45 8.13 -3.37 -0.45
C GLY A 45 7.33 -4.59 -0.01
N GLN A 46 6.72 -4.47 1.17
CA GLN A 46 5.91 -5.53 1.76
C GLN A 46 4.44 -5.11 1.88
N LEU A 47 3.59 -6.11 2.08
CA LEU A 47 2.18 -5.88 2.38
C LEU A 47 1.97 -6.04 3.89
N TYR A 48 1.20 -5.13 4.46
CA TYR A 48 0.89 -5.09 5.89
C TYR A 48 -0.62 -5.07 6.07
N ASN A 49 -1.12 -5.78 7.08
CA ASN A 49 -2.52 -5.69 7.45
C ASN A 49 -2.83 -4.45 8.30
N TRP A 50 -4.11 -4.14 8.49
CA TRP A 50 -4.52 -2.96 9.28
C TRP A 50 -4.00 -2.98 10.71
N TYR A 51 -3.95 -4.17 11.32
CA TYR A 51 -3.49 -4.33 12.69
C TYR A 51 -2.01 -3.96 12.84
N ALA A 52 -1.19 -4.14 11.79
CA ALA A 52 0.19 -3.67 11.80
C ALA A 52 0.28 -2.14 11.77
N ILE A 53 -0.61 -1.48 11.02
CA ILE A 53 -0.53 -0.02 10.85
C ILE A 53 -1.04 0.75 12.07
N THR A 54 -1.94 0.12 12.84
CA THR A 54 -2.53 0.69 14.07
C THR A 54 -1.90 0.15 15.35
N ASP A 55 -0.86 -0.69 15.24
CA ASP A 55 -0.17 -1.24 16.41
C ASP A 55 0.49 -0.11 17.24
N PRO A 56 0.28 -0.08 18.57
CA PRO A 56 0.82 0.97 19.43
C PRO A 56 2.35 1.01 19.47
N ARG A 57 3.04 -0.07 19.08
CA ARG A 57 4.51 -0.10 18.96
C ARG A 57 5.02 0.75 17.80
N GLY A 58 4.15 1.14 16.88
CA GLY A 58 4.43 2.04 15.76
C GLY A 58 5.15 1.35 14.61
N LEU A 59 4.53 1.38 13.42
CA LEU A 59 5.04 0.73 12.22
C LEU A 59 5.97 1.62 11.37
N ALA A 60 5.63 2.91 11.23
CA ALA A 60 6.46 3.83 10.45
C ALA A 60 7.82 4.05 11.15
N PRO A 61 8.94 4.26 10.43
CA PRO A 61 10.22 4.59 11.07
C PRO A 61 10.17 5.91 11.86
N GLU A 62 11.20 6.20 12.65
CA GLU A 62 11.34 7.46 13.37
C GLU A 62 11.38 8.67 12.40
N GLY A 63 10.68 9.75 12.75
CA GLY A 63 10.53 10.94 11.90
C GLY A 63 9.54 10.77 10.73
N TRP A 64 8.87 9.62 10.63
CA TRP A 64 7.86 9.33 9.62
C TRP A 64 6.51 9.02 10.27
N ARG A 65 5.43 9.14 9.50
CA ARG A 65 4.09 8.65 9.88
C ARG A 65 3.37 8.06 8.68
N ILE A 66 2.31 7.30 8.97
CA ILE A 66 1.40 6.77 7.95
C ILE A 66 0.42 7.90 7.60
N PRO A 67 0.19 8.17 6.29
CA PRO A 67 -0.69 9.23 5.85
C PRO A 67 -2.15 8.89 6.16
N ASP A 68 -2.92 9.89 6.55
CA ASP A 68 -4.37 9.81 6.71
C ASP A 68 -5.09 10.26 5.41
N GLU A 69 -6.42 10.35 5.47
CA GLU A 69 -7.22 10.82 4.35
C GLU A 69 -6.85 12.24 3.89
N ASP A 70 -6.54 13.15 4.82
CA ASP A 70 -6.26 14.54 4.49
C ASP A 70 -4.92 14.68 3.76
N ASP A 71 -3.91 13.91 4.17
CA ASP A 71 -2.62 13.84 3.47
C ASP A 71 -2.77 13.35 2.03
N TRP A 72 -3.55 12.29 1.85
CA TRP A 72 -3.84 11.76 0.53
C TRP A 72 -4.63 12.76 -0.31
N CYS A 73 -5.64 13.43 0.26
CA CYS A 73 -6.42 14.45 -0.44
C CYS A 73 -5.55 15.63 -0.86
N ALA A 74 -4.62 16.08 -0.01
CA ALA A 74 -3.67 17.13 -0.34
C ALA A 74 -2.76 16.73 -1.51
N LEU A 75 -2.20 15.51 -1.49
CA LEU A 75 -1.39 14.97 -2.58
C LEU A 75 -2.19 14.89 -3.89
N ILE A 76 -3.41 14.35 -3.84
CA ILE A 76 -4.28 14.20 -5.00
C ILE A 76 -4.61 15.57 -5.60
N LYS A 77 -4.95 16.55 -4.75
CA LYS A 77 -5.23 17.93 -5.19
C LYS A 77 -4.01 18.57 -5.84
N TYR A 78 -2.83 18.41 -5.24
CA TYR A 78 -1.58 18.91 -5.79
C TYR A 78 -1.28 18.33 -7.18
N LEU A 79 -1.65 17.07 -7.43
CA LEU A 79 -1.43 16.37 -8.69
C LEU A 79 -2.56 16.53 -9.73
N GLY A 80 -3.48 17.48 -9.52
CA GLY A 80 -4.54 17.81 -10.49
C GLY A 80 -5.86 17.04 -10.29
N GLY A 81 -6.05 16.41 -9.12
CA GLY A 81 -7.31 15.76 -8.75
C GLY A 81 -7.38 14.28 -9.12
N LEU A 82 -8.49 13.64 -8.75
CA LEU A 82 -8.66 12.18 -8.82
C LEU A 82 -8.42 11.60 -10.21
N ASN A 83 -8.83 12.30 -11.28
CA ASN A 83 -8.76 11.82 -12.67
C ASN A 83 -7.37 11.95 -13.32
N SER A 84 -6.38 12.52 -12.61
CA SER A 84 -5.04 12.78 -13.16
C SER A 84 -3.91 12.36 -12.24
N ALA A 85 -4.16 12.40 -10.92
CA ALA A 85 -3.15 12.08 -9.91
C ALA A 85 -2.59 10.66 -10.07
N GLY A 86 -3.40 9.68 -10.48
CA GLY A 86 -2.94 8.30 -10.63
C GLY A 86 -1.80 8.14 -11.63
N GLY A 87 -1.91 8.78 -12.80
CA GLY A 87 -0.84 8.81 -13.80
C GLY A 87 0.45 9.45 -13.28
N ALA A 88 0.33 10.50 -12.46
CA ALA A 88 1.48 11.17 -11.86
C ALA A 88 2.17 10.36 -10.75
N LEU A 89 1.47 9.39 -10.15
CA LEU A 89 1.99 8.53 -9.07
C LEU A 89 2.62 7.23 -9.58
N LYS A 90 2.10 6.68 -10.70
CA LYS A 90 2.57 5.39 -11.25
C LYS A 90 4.01 5.46 -11.74
N GLN A 91 4.80 4.44 -11.40
CA GLN A 91 6.05 4.15 -12.10
C GLN A 91 5.75 3.89 -13.58
N HIS A 92 6.61 4.39 -14.47
CA HIS A 92 6.40 4.31 -15.93
C HIS A 92 7.55 3.63 -16.68
N HIS A 93 8.62 3.24 -15.98
CA HIS A 93 9.74 2.48 -16.54
C HIS A 93 9.69 1.00 -16.18
N ASP A 94 10.52 0.20 -16.88
CA ASP A 94 10.83 -1.20 -16.58
C ASP A 94 9.66 -2.20 -16.66
N ASN A 95 8.56 -1.84 -17.34
CA ASN A 95 7.44 -2.73 -17.66
C ASN A 95 6.80 -3.47 -16.46
N HIS A 96 6.89 -2.89 -15.26
CA HIS A 96 6.27 -3.45 -14.05
C HIS A 96 4.73 -3.52 -14.17
N TRP A 97 4.13 -2.46 -14.70
CA TRP A 97 2.69 -2.39 -14.92
C TRP A 97 2.30 -3.09 -16.21
N LYS A 98 1.19 -3.84 -16.18
CA LYS A 98 0.54 -4.36 -17.38
C LYS A 98 0.24 -3.21 -18.34
N SER A 99 0.48 -3.42 -19.63
CA SER A 99 0.06 -2.49 -20.69
C SER A 99 -1.46 -2.27 -20.63
N PRO A 100 -1.97 -1.02 -20.74
CA PRO A 100 -1.25 0.16 -21.26
C PRO A 100 -0.52 1.03 -20.23
N ASN A 101 -0.61 0.75 -18.93
CA ASN A 101 -0.17 1.65 -17.86
C ASN A 101 -0.64 3.12 -18.10
N ALA A 102 -1.92 3.28 -18.39
CA ALA A 102 -2.48 4.49 -19.01
C ALA A 102 -2.13 5.77 -18.23
N GLY A 103 -1.60 6.77 -18.95
CA GLY A 103 -1.26 8.09 -18.42
C GLY A 103 -0.12 8.14 -17.39
N ALA A 104 0.59 7.03 -17.17
CA ALA A 104 1.73 7.00 -16.26
C ALA A 104 2.86 7.93 -16.73
N ASN A 105 3.29 8.82 -15.84
CA ASN A 105 4.37 9.77 -16.12
C ASN A 105 5.28 10.05 -14.92
N ASN A 106 4.96 9.50 -13.74
CA ASN A 106 5.72 9.63 -12.49
C ASN A 106 6.20 11.06 -12.14
N LYS A 107 5.49 12.11 -12.57
CA LYS A 107 5.89 13.51 -12.31
C LYS A 107 5.99 13.86 -10.82
N SER A 108 5.33 13.07 -9.96
CA SER A 108 5.41 13.23 -8.51
C SER A 108 6.70 12.66 -7.89
N GLY A 109 7.43 11.80 -8.60
CA GLY A 109 8.54 10.99 -8.05
C GLY A 109 8.09 9.86 -7.13
N PHE A 110 6.78 9.66 -6.93
CA PHE A 110 6.23 8.67 -5.99
C PHE A 110 6.57 7.22 -6.38
N SER A 111 6.67 6.94 -7.68
CA SER A 111 7.11 5.66 -8.24
C SER A 111 6.30 4.46 -7.71
N ALA A 112 4.98 4.50 -7.84
CA ALA A 112 4.10 3.40 -7.41
C ALA A 112 4.32 2.16 -8.30
N LEU A 113 4.59 1.02 -7.66
CA LEU A 113 4.72 -0.28 -8.29
C LEU A 113 3.46 -1.13 -8.08
N PRO A 114 3.06 -1.97 -9.05
CA PRO A 114 1.82 -2.75 -9.02
C PRO A 114 1.94 -4.02 -8.17
N GLY A 115 2.16 -3.84 -6.86
CA GLY A 115 2.35 -4.92 -5.91
C GLY A 115 1.09 -5.74 -5.60
N GLY A 116 -0.08 -5.33 -6.08
CA GLY A 116 -1.35 -5.98 -5.78
C GLY A 116 -1.73 -5.87 -4.31
N MET A 117 -2.36 -6.92 -3.79
CA MET A 117 -2.73 -7.06 -2.38
C MET A 117 -2.74 -8.52 -1.95
N ARG A 118 -2.81 -8.74 -0.64
CA ARG A 118 -3.23 -10.00 -0.04
C ARG A 118 -4.63 -9.84 0.53
N THR A 119 -5.58 -10.64 0.09
CA THR A 119 -6.98 -10.53 0.53
C THR A 119 -7.12 -10.95 1.99
N LEU A 120 -8.25 -10.57 2.60
CA LEU A 120 -8.73 -11.13 3.88
C LEU A 120 -8.69 -12.66 3.94
N TYR A 121 -8.83 -13.36 2.80
CA TYR A 121 -8.85 -14.82 2.76
C TYR A 121 -7.46 -15.44 2.56
N GLY A 122 -6.41 -14.62 2.44
CA GLY A 122 -5.03 -15.06 2.32
C GLY A 122 -4.51 -15.13 0.88
N ASP A 123 -5.38 -14.93 -0.12
CA ASP A 123 -5.01 -14.97 -1.55
C ASP A 123 -4.23 -13.73 -1.98
N PHE A 124 -3.30 -13.89 -2.91
CA PHE A 124 -2.68 -12.76 -3.59
C PHE A 124 -3.46 -12.40 -4.85
N MET A 125 -3.77 -11.11 -5.03
CA MET A 125 -4.54 -10.62 -6.18
C MET A 125 -3.91 -9.39 -6.81
N TYR A 126 -4.23 -9.19 -8.08
CA TYR A 126 -3.94 -7.98 -8.86
C TYR A 126 -2.47 -7.65 -9.10
N HIS A 127 -1.59 -8.66 -9.02
CA HIS A 127 -0.20 -8.53 -9.43
C HIS A 127 -0.08 -7.91 -10.84
N ASN A 128 0.82 -6.94 -10.98
CA ASN A 128 1.07 -6.18 -12.21
C ASN A 128 -0.11 -5.36 -12.75
N THR A 129 -1.26 -5.32 -12.08
CA THR A 129 -2.46 -4.60 -12.57
C THR A 129 -2.96 -3.53 -11.63
N HIS A 130 -2.72 -3.68 -10.32
CA HIS A 130 -3.13 -2.71 -9.31
C HIS A 130 -2.07 -2.54 -8.23
N CYS A 131 -2.13 -1.42 -7.52
CA CYS A 131 -1.53 -1.28 -6.21
C CYS A 131 -2.50 -0.58 -5.26
N TYR A 132 -2.33 -0.85 -3.97
CA TYR A 132 -3.18 -0.32 -2.92
C TYR A 132 -2.28 0.22 -1.81
N PHE A 133 -2.67 1.37 -1.27
CA PHE A 133 -1.99 2.01 -0.16
C PHE A 133 -2.95 2.25 0.98
N TRP A 134 -2.58 1.82 2.19
CA TRP A 134 -3.32 2.18 3.39
C TRP A 134 -3.30 3.71 3.60
N SER A 135 -4.47 4.24 3.97
CA SER A 135 -4.58 5.46 4.78
C SER A 135 -4.71 5.04 6.25
N SER A 136 -4.26 5.83 7.21
CA SER A 136 -4.53 5.60 8.64
C SER A 136 -5.98 5.94 9.06
N THR A 137 -6.88 6.21 8.12
CA THR A 137 -8.31 6.45 8.37
C THR A 137 -9.11 5.14 8.42
N GLN A 138 -9.64 4.80 9.59
CA GLN A 138 -10.62 3.72 9.76
C GLN A 138 -12.03 4.20 9.39
N LEU A 139 -12.79 3.38 8.67
CA LEU A 139 -14.15 3.73 8.24
C LEU A 139 -15.23 3.11 9.14
N ASN A 140 -15.01 1.86 9.57
CA ASN A 140 -15.86 1.15 10.53
C ASN A 140 -15.09 0.00 11.21
N ASP A 141 -15.79 -0.80 12.01
CA ASP A 141 -15.26 -1.95 12.74
C ASP A 141 -14.64 -3.04 11.84
N LYS A 142 -14.93 -3.05 10.54
CA LYS A 142 -14.51 -4.08 9.59
C LYS A 142 -13.65 -3.58 8.44
N HIS A 143 -13.66 -2.27 8.17
CA HIS A 143 -13.01 -1.69 6.99
C HIS A 143 -12.25 -0.41 7.31
N ALA A 144 -11.16 -0.23 6.58
CA ALA A 144 -10.40 1.00 6.57
C ALA A 144 -10.13 1.47 5.15
N GLN A 145 -9.77 2.74 5.03
CA GLN A 145 -9.62 3.41 3.76
C GLN A 145 -8.32 3.02 3.06
N VAL A 146 -8.41 2.80 1.75
CA VAL A 146 -7.26 2.63 0.88
C VAL A 146 -7.35 3.54 -0.33
N PHE A 147 -6.19 3.87 -0.89
CA PHE A 147 -6.08 4.50 -2.19
C PHE A 147 -5.50 3.51 -3.18
N SER A 148 -6.12 3.38 -4.36
CA SER A 148 -5.70 2.43 -5.38
C SER A 148 -5.42 3.07 -6.73
N LEU A 149 -4.46 2.46 -7.43
CA LEU A 149 -4.10 2.77 -8.81
C LEU A 149 -4.30 1.51 -9.63
N ASN A 150 -4.72 1.68 -10.89
CA ASN A 150 -4.86 0.58 -11.83
C ASN A 150 -4.07 0.85 -13.13
N TYR A 151 -3.89 -0.19 -13.92
CA TYR A 151 -3.12 -0.15 -15.15
C TYR A 151 -3.84 0.51 -16.34
N PHE A 152 -5.18 0.58 -16.33
CA PHE A 152 -5.98 0.91 -17.52
C PHE A 152 -6.42 2.37 -17.58
N ASP A 153 -6.36 3.13 -16.48
CA ASP A 153 -6.69 4.55 -16.45
C ASP A 153 -5.69 5.39 -15.61
N PRO A 154 -5.69 6.74 -15.76
CA PRO A 154 -4.76 7.64 -15.08
C PRO A 154 -5.25 8.14 -13.71
N SER A 155 -6.33 7.57 -13.18
CA SER A 155 -6.98 8.03 -11.96
C SER A 155 -6.41 7.34 -10.72
N ILE A 156 -6.67 7.95 -9.57
CA ILE A 156 -6.52 7.34 -8.25
C ILE A 156 -7.91 7.19 -7.64
N HIS A 157 -8.19 6.03 -7.06
CA HIS A 157 -9.48 5.73 -6.48
C HIS A 157 -9.38 5.68 -4.96
N LYS A 158 -10.30 6.38 -4.30
CA LYS A 158 -10.54 6.26 -2.86
C LYS A 158 -11.55 5.12 -2.64
N THR A 159 -11.16 4.09 -1.91
CA THR A 159 -12.00 2.93 -1.62
C THR A 159 -11.71 2.40 -0.21
N SER A 160 -12.13 1.18 0.09
CA SER A 160 -11.93 0.53 1.39
C SER A 160 -11.53 -0.92 1.24
N CYS A 161 -10.83 -1.45 2.24
CA CYS A 161 -10.50 -2.87 2.35
C CYS A 161 -10.84 -3.39 3.75
N PRO A 162 -11.17 -4.69 3.88
CA PRO A 162 -11.28 -5.34 5.18
C PRO A 162 -9.99 -5.19 5.98
N LEU A 163 -10.07 -5.06 7.31
CA LEU A 163 -8.90 -4.84 8.19
C LEU A 163 -7.82 -5.94 8.06
N GLY A 164 -8.23 -7.18 7.74
CA GLY A 164 -7.32 -8.30 7.50
C GLY A 164 -6.59 -8.28 6.15
N THR A 165 -6.86 -7.31 5.28
CA THR A 165 -6.23 -7.23 3.94
C THR A 165 -4.78 -6.73 4.06
N GLY A 166 -3.86 -7.33 3.33
CA GLY A 166 -2.48 -6.85 3.22
C GLY A 166 -2.33 -5.92 2.03
N VAL A 167 -1.97 -4.65 2.27
CA VAL A 167 -1.63 -3.70 1.20
C VAL A 167 -0.34 -2.95 1.52
N SER A 168 0.19 -2.23 0.53
CA SER A 168 1.43 -1.46 0.69
C SER A 168 1.22 -0.24 1.58
N ILE A 169 2.31 0.30 2.10
CA ILE A 169 2.31 1.53 2.91
C ILE A 169 3.30 2.51 2.31
N ARG A 170 2.92 3.79 2.30
CA ARG A 170 3.78 4.92 1.96
C ARG A 170 3.86 5.83 3.16
N CYS A 171 5.05 6.05 3.69
CA CYS A 171 5.21 6.95 4.83
C CYS A 171 5.55 8.36 4.38
N ILE A 172 5.00 9.34 5.10
CA ILE A 172 5.27 10.77 4.94
C ILE A 172 6.03 11.29 6.16
N LYS A 173 6.73 12.40 6.00
CA LYS A 173 7.50 12.99 7.10
C LYS A 173 6.52 13.51 8.15
N ALA A 174 6.78 13.20 9.41
CA ALA A 174 5.97 13.67 10.54
C ALA A 174 6.24 15.15 10.84
#